data_AF-A0A7X9D8W2-F1
#
_entry.id   AF-A0A7X9D8W2-F1
#
_cell.length_a   1.000
_cell.length_b   1.000
_cell.length_c   1.000
_cell.angle_alpha   90.00
_cell.angle_beta   90.00
_cell.angle_gamma   90.00
#
_symmetry.space_group_name_H-M   'P 1'
#
loop_
_entity.id
_entity.type
_entity.pdbx_description
1 polymer ?
#
loop_
_entity_poly.entity_id
_entity_poly.type
_entity_poly.pdbx_seq_one_letter_code
_entity_poly.pdbx_strand_id
1 'polypeptide(L)'
;MRRIGCITVFYFLWVAAMTGQITSEESAVNDSVYKIRQNKSVDLVNRFPIKLGEKYMPMLYLADTLVNLVLDDWLPLGNPQTNAFDFGRIQTIPTYNHMEGFRLRGGVASTTRFHSHFFLKGYMAYGFKDEKLKYRGEATWSFNNPLYHEEEFPINNLSVIYENDVYPFAELHPRATNDAVLYTYKHSEGATAYRNFTELRYEKETLWGLACQAWVRTSTIEPGEGFSFMTLKGDNEPVLHSDLKTGEVGVLLRYIPSVSYFQYRRKRELLTYGKPIFTVSYTTGLNDFLGGRVSYERVEVSVQERFVIGDYGRFNVSADVQRVWGLLPFPLLLYPNQHSKNPIENSAFYCTPAIEFVGDKQYALRTSFIGNRWLLYRVPVFRKWGTKELITFRTVYSKLENKNMPTSDNGLFIFPETTTVMKKMPYIEGSIGVVNFMGFFRVEYVHRFTYRNNPHAIRGSLRLDITI
;
A
#
# COMPACT_ATOMS: atom_id res chain seq x y z
N MET A 1 34.16 -2.06 -3.72
CA MET A 1 32.76 -2.14 -3.23
C MET A 1 32.33 -3.59 -2.89
N ARG A 2 33.15 -4.36 -2.15
CA ARG A 2 32.84 -5.77 -1.76
C ARG A 2 32.89 -6.05 -0.25
N ARG A 3 33.14 -5.04 0.60
CA ARG A 3 33.38 -5.21 2.05
C ARG A 3 32.34 -4.57 2.98
N ILE A 4 31.36 -3.83 2.46
CA ILE A 4 30.34 -3.17 3.29
C ILE A 4 29.15 -4.11 3.59
N GLY A 5 28.86 -5.07 2.71
CA GLY A 5 27.78 -6.05 2.89
C GLY A 5 28.05 -7.14 3.95
N CYS A 6 29.31 -7.41 4.30
CA CYS A 6 29.61 -8.42 5.33
C CYS A 6 29.43 -7.93 6.77
N ILE A 7 29.50 -6.60 7.00
CA ILE A 7 29.49 -6.04 8.36
C ILE A 7 28.05 -5.97 8.91
N THR A 8 27.06 -5.66 8.07
CA THR A 8 25.64 -5.66 8.45
C THR A 8 25.11 -7.07 8.71
N VAL A 9 25.55 -8.07 7.94
CA VAL A 9 25.16 -9.48 8.14
C VAL A 9 25.72 -10.05 9.44
N PHE A 10 26.97 -9.69 9.79
CA PHE A 10 27.57 -10.10 11.07
C PHE A 10 26.87 -9.46 12.29
N TYR A 11 26.37 -8.23 12.15
CA TYR A 11 25.70 -7.51 13.24
C TYR A 11 24.33 -8.13 13.58
N PHE A 12 23.51 -8.47 12.58
CA PHE A 12 22.23 -9.16 12.80
C PHE A 12 22.42 -10.59 13.37
N LEU A 13 23.47 -11.30 12.95
CA LEU A 13 23.85 -12.59 13.53
C LEU A 13 24.25 -12.49 15.01
N TRP A 14 24.84 -11.37 15.42
CA TRP A 14 25.27 -11.14 16.81
C TRP A 14 24.12 -10.71 17.73
N VAL A 15 23.19 -9.88 17.23
CA VAL A 15 21.96 -9.51 17.96
C VAL A 15 21.09 -10.75 18.24
N ALA A 16 20.92 -11.64 17.26
CA ALA A 16 20.19 -12.90 17.44
C ALA A 16 20.85 -13.86 18.45
N ALA A 17 22.17 -13.79 18.63
CA ALA A 17 22.90 -14.59 19.61
C ALA A 17 22.76 -14.06 21.05
N MET A 18 22.48 -12.75 21.22
CA MET A 18 22.35 -12.10 22.53
C MET A 18 20.90 -12.09 23.08
N THR A 19 19.88 -12.18 22.22
CA THR A 19 18.46 -12.09 22.62
C THR A 19 17.83 -13.45 22.94
N GLY A 20 18.56 -14.35 23.58
CA GLY A 20 18.13 -15.71 23.98
C GLY A 20 17.06 -15.77 25.08
N GLN A 21 16.08 -14.88 25.09
CA GLN A 21 14.86 -14.99 25.89
C GLN A 21 13.65 -14.60 25.03
N ILE A 22 13.13 -15.57 24.27
CA ILE A 22 11.82 -15.48 23.64
C ILE A 22 10.78 -15.66 24.75
N THR A 23 10.26 -14.56 25.29
CA THR A 23 9.02 -14.61 26.08
C THR A 23 7.86 -14.89 25.13
N SER A 24 6.93 -15.76 25.54
CA SER A 24 5.80 -16.16 24.70
C SER A 24 4.93 -14.96 24.33
N GLU A 25 4.54 -14.87 23.05
CA GLU A 25 3.71 -13.79 22.48
C GLU A 25 2.43 -13.53 23.29
N GLU A 26 1.86 -14.56 23.94
CA GLU A 26 0.70 -14.43 24.84
C GLU A 26 0.93 -13.52 26.05
N SER A 27 2.14 -13.52 26.63
CA SER A 27 2.46 -12.70 27.82
C SER A 27 2.55 -11.21 27.48
N ALA A 28 3.08 -10.86 26.30
CA ALA A 28 3.17 -9.49 25.81
C ALA A 28 1.79 -8.92 25.45
N VAL A 29 0.89 -9.77 24.94
CA VAL A 29 -0.50 -9.40 24.63
C VAL A 29 -1.28 -9.10 25.91
N ASN A 30 -1.16 -9.93 26.96
CA ASN A 30 -1.86 -9.70 28.22
C ASN A 30 -1.39 -8.44 28.97
N ASP A 31 -0.09 -8.14 28.95
CA ASP A 31 0.45 -6.91 29.57
C ASP A 31 0.00 -5.64 28.82
N SER A 32 -0.18 -5.74 27.49
CA SER A 32 -0.72 -4.67 26.66
C SER A 32 -2.20 -4.41 26.95
N VAL A 33 -3.01 -5.47 27.06
CA VAL A 33 -4.46 -5.37 27.36
C VAL A 33 -4.69 -4.84 28.78
N TYR A 34 -3.85 -5.20 29.75
CA TYR A 34 -3.93 -4.70 31.11
C TYR A 34 -3.59 -3.19 31.20
N LYS A 35 -2.59 -2.72 30.45
CA LYS A 35 -2.19 -1.31 30.40
C LYS A 35 -3.21 -0.43 29.66
N ILE A 36 -3.88 -0.96 28.63
CA ILE A 36 -4.98 -0.26 27.93
C ILE A 36 -6.19 -0.04 28.86
N ARG A 37 -6.50 -1.00 29.76
CA ARG A 37 -7.61 -0.86 30.73
C ARG A 37 -7.38 0.18 31.83
N GLN A 38 -6.13 0.58 32.11
CA GLN A 38 -5.83 1.47 33.25
C GLN A 38 -5.66 2.95 32.90
N ASN A 39 -5.89 3.38 31.65
CA ASN A 39 -5.80 4.80 31.24
C ASN A 39 -4.52 5.52 31.74
N LYS A 40 -3.44 4.75 31.94
CA LYS A 40 -2.11 5.25 32.24
C LYS A 40 -1.34 5.16 30.95
N SER A 41 -0.90 6.32 30.47
CA SER A 41 0.07 6.49 29.39
C SER A 41 1.09 5.35 29.43
N VAL A 42 1.07 4.49 28.41
CA VAL A 42 2.18 3.59 28.16
C VAL A 42 3.37 4.51 27.93
N ASP A 43 4.29 4.50 28.87
CA ASP A 43 5.53 5.27 28.83
C ASP A 43 6.24 5.00 27.50
N LEU A 44 6.17 5.98 26.59
CA LEU A 44 6.52 5.87 25.16
C LEU A 44 8.02 5.62 24.94
N VAL A 45 8.82 5.60 26.00
CA VAL A 45 10.29 5.45 25.99
C VAL A 45 10.76 4.11 26.56
N ASN A 46 9.92 3.38 27.31
CA ASN A 46 10.40 2.30 28.19
C ASN A 46 10.06 0.86 27.77
N ARG A 47 9.72 0.60 26.50
CA ARG A 47 9.54 -0.79 26.02
C ARG A 47 10.85 -1.55 25.74
N PHE A 48 11.99 -0.87 25.77
CA PHE A 48 13.31 -1.47 25.99
C PHE A 48 14.08 -0.63 27.01
N PRO A 49 14.05 -0.94 28.31
CA PRO A 49 14.89 -0.25 29.26
C PRO A 49 16.30 -0.83 29.14
N ILE A 50 17.04 -0.48 28.09
CA ILE A 50 18.48 -0.43 28.28
C ILE A 50 18.70 0.83 29.12
N LYS A 51 18.58 0.68 30.45
CA LYS A 51 19.21 1.62 31.37
C LYS A 51 20.70 1.49 31.13
N LEU A 52 21.21 2.24 30.15
CA LEU A 52 22.64 2.42 29.96
C LEU A 52 23.13 3.20 31.17
N GLY A 53 23.53 2.43 32.18
CA GLY A 53 24.51 2.87 33.15
C GLY A 53 25.70 3.43 32.39
N GLU A 54 26.13 4.59 32.86
CA GLU A 54 27.23 5.41 32.41
C GLU A 54 28.27 4.68 31.53
N LYS A 55 28.51 5.26 30.34
CA LYS A 55 29.80 5.30 29.64
C LYS A 55 30.19 4.16 28.67
N TYR A 56 29.45 3.07 28.50
CA TYR A 56 29.91 1.98 27.61
C TYR A 56 28.91 1.49 26.56
N MET A 57 29.14 1.96 25.33
CA MET A 57 28.88 1.38 23.98
C MET A 57 28.12 2.31 23.04
N PRO A 58 28.80 3.36 22.51
CA PRO A 58 28.24 4.26 21.49
C PRO A 58 27.66 3.51 20.28
N MET A 59 28.23 2.35 19.93
CA MET A 59 27.79 1.53 18.80
C MET A 59 26.40 0.90 19.01
N LEU A 60 26.05 0.49 20.23
CA LEU A 60 24.73 -0.08 20.52
C LEU A 60 23.66 1.01 20.51
N TYR A 61 23.96 2.17 21.10
CA TYR A 61 23.08 3.34 21.05
C TYR A 61 22.86 3.82 19.61
N LEU A 62 23.93 3.88 18.80
CA LEU A 62 23.84 4.28 17.40
C LEU A 62 23.07 3.24 16.56
N ALA A 63 23.25 1.94 16.84
CA ALA A 63 22.47 0.89 16.20
C ALA A 63 20.99 0.94 16.59
N ASP A 64 20.66 1.10 17.87
CA ASP A 64 19.28 1.26 18.34
C ASP A 64 18.63 2.51 17.72
N THR A 65 19.36 3.63 17.67
CA THR A 65 18.90 4.85 16.99
C THR A 65 18.62 4.59 15.51
N LEU A 66 19.51 3.89 14.80
CA LEU A 66 19.31 3.54 13.38
C LEU A 66 18.14 2.57 13.17
N VAL A 67 17.93 1.61 14.06
CA VAL A 67 16.80 0.69 14.00
C VAL A 67 15.49 1.44 14.22
N ASN A 68 15.42 2.28 15.25
CA ASN A 68 14.26 3.12 15.52
C ASN A 68 14.01 4.10 14.37
N LEU A 69 15.05 4.66 13.76
CA LEU A 69 14.94 5.50 12.56
C LEU A 69 14.24 4.78 11.40
N VAL A 70 14.62 3.52 11.15
CA VAL A 70 14.01 2.70 10.11
C VAL A 70 12.58 2.30 10.49
N LEU A 71 12.33 1.95 11.76
CA LEU A 71 11.00 1.51 12.20
C LEU A 71 9.99 2.64 12.32
N ASP A 72 10.39 3.83 12.76
CA ASP A 72 9.50 4.95 13.06
C ASP A 72 9.16 5.78 11.82
N ASP A 73 10.07 5.82 10.83
CA ASP A 73 9.96 6.55 9.54
C ASP A 73 9.83 8.08 9.65
N TRP A 74 9.48 8.61 10.82
CA TRP A 74 9.35 10.03 11.15
C TRP A 74 10.28 10.42 12.29
N LEU A 75 11.01 11.52 12.11
CA LEU A 75 11.87 12.13 13.11
C LEU A 75 11.20 13.37 13.73
N PRO A 76 11.12 13.48 15.05
CA PRO A 76 10.69 14.71 15.69
C PRO A 76 11.70 15.84 15.43
N LEU A 77 11.20 16.99 14.97
CA LEU A 77 12.01 18.20 14.84
C LEU A 77 12.11 18.89 16.21
N GLY A 78 13.21 18.65 16.91
CA GLY A 78 13.47 19.20 18.25
C GLY A 78 13.24 18.17 19.35
N ASN A 79 12.71 18.61 20.50
CA ASN A 79 12.46 17.72 21.62
C ASN A 79 11.24 16.82 21.31
N PRO A 80 11.39 15.47 21.33
CA PRO A 80 10.31 14.51 21.00
C PRO A 80 9.02 14.63 21.84
N GLN A 81 9.05 15.32 22.99
CA GLN A 81 7.88 15.49 23.84
C GLN A 81 7.08 16.78 23.54
N THR A 82 7.74 17.76 22.91
CA THR A 82 7.20 19.12 22.68
C THR A 82 7.29 19.57 21.21
N ASN A 83 7.79 18.73 20.32
CA ASN A 83 7.92 18.99 18.89
C ASN A 83 6.55 19.28 18.26
N ALA A 84 6.47 20.40 17.55
CA ALA A 84 5.29 20.77 16.76
C ALA A 84 5.26 20.07 15.39
N PHE A 85 6.41 19.62 14.91
CA PHE A 85 6.56 18.99 13.59
C PHE A 85 7.46 17.76 13.65
N ASP A 86 7.14 16.81 12.79
CA ASP A 86 7.96 15.65 12.46
C ASP A 86 8.45 15.77 11.01
N PHE A 87 9.70 15.42 10.76
CA PHE A 87 10.30 15.32 9.45
C PHE A 87 10.36 13.86 9.01
N GLY A 88 9.91 13.58 7.79
CA GLY A 88 9.80 12.22 7.26
C GLY A 88 8.95 12.21 6.00
N ARG A 89 8.73 11.06 5.35
CA ARG A 89 9.19 9.72 5.71
C ARG A 89 10.65 9.52 5.31
N ILE A 90 11.52 9.15 6.24
CA ILE A 90 12.97 9.06 6.04
C ILE A 90 13.31 8.03 4.97
N GLN A 91 12.56 6.93 5.00
CA GLN A 91 12.76 5.89 4.02
C GLN A 91 12.46 6.44 2.59
N THR A 92 11.52 7.39 2.43
CA THR A 92 11.12 7.94 1.11
C THR A 92 12.07 9.00 0.56
N ILE A 93 13.10 9.39 1.32
CA ILE A 93 13.97 10.52 0.95
C ILE A 93 14.71 10.21 -0.35
N PRO A 94 15.58 9.19 -0.45
CA PRO A 94 16.14 8.79 -1.72
C PRO A 94 15.29 7.69 -2.36
N THR A 95 14.82 7.94 -3.56
CA THR A 95 14.11 6.94 -4.38
C THR A 95 14.64 6.95 -5.80
N TYR A 96 14.38 5.89 -6.56
CA TYR A 96 14.74 5.81 -7.96
C TYR A 96 13.60 5.22 -8.78
N ASN A 97 13.16 5.92 -9.81
CA ASN A 97 12.17 5.44 -10.77
C ASN A 97 12.72 5.56 -12.20
N HIS A 98 12.28 4.72 -13.14
CA HIS A 98 12.74 4.80 -14.53
C HIS A 98 12.36 6.15 -15.17
N MET A 99 11.17 6.67 -14.84
CA MET A 99 10.67 7.93 -15.35
C MET A 99 11.41 9.15 -14.75
N GLU A 100 11.51 9.21 -13.42
CA GLU A 100 12.05 10.37 -12.68
C GLU A 100 13.57 10.31 -12.48
N GLY A 101 14.18 9.14 -12.72
CA GLY A 101 15.55 8.85 -12.35
C GLY A 101 15.72 8.83 -10.83
N PHE A 102 16.84 9.36 -10.36
CA PHE A 102 17.03 9.62 -8.94
C PHE A 102 16.04 10.69 -8.47
N ARG A 103 15.40 10.46 -7.33
CA ARG A 103 14.37 11.34 -6.76
C ARG A 103 14.71 11.60 -5.30
N LEU A 104 14.74 12.87 -4.93
CA LEU A 104 14.87 13.30 -3.53
C LEU A 104 13.53 13.84 -3.03
N ARG A 105 13.07 13.37 -1.88
CA ARG A 105 11.84 13.82 -1.21
C ARG A 105 12.14 14.30 0.20
N GLY A 106 11.49 15.38 0.60
CA GLY A 106 11.46 15.86 1.98
C GLY A 106 10.01 16.10 2.39
N GLY A 107 9.61 15.60 3.55
CA GLY A 107 8.25 15.77 4.05
C GLY A 107 8.22 16.19 5.50
N VAL A 108 7.10 16.81 5.87
CA VAL A 108 6.83 17.32 7.20
C VAL A 108 5.39 17.02 7.58
N ALA A 109 5.17 16.74 8.86
CA ALA A 109 3.84 16.54 9.43
C ALA A 109 3.77 17.20 10.81
N SER A 110 2.72 17.97 11.06
CA SER A 110 2.51 18.60 12.36
C SER A 110 1.99 17.60 13.40
N THR A 111 2.23 17.89 14.66
CA THR A 111 1.69 17.15 15.82
C THR A 111 0.60 17.96 16.51
N THR A 112 -0.03 17.37 17.52
CA THR A 112 -0.97 18.07 18.43
C THR A 112 -0.35 19.26 19.17
N ARG A 113 0.99 19.36 19.22
CA ARG A 113 1.70 20.51 19.83
C ARG A 113 1.65 21.77 18.95
N PHE A 114 1.43 21.61 17.64
CA PHE A 114 1.18 22.74 16.76
C PHE A 114 -0.23 23.31 16.99
N HIS A 115 -1.24 22.44 17.00
CA HIS A 115 -2.62 22.75 17.32
C HIS A 115 -3.37 21.47 17.72
N SER A 116 -4.32 21.53 18.66
CA SER A 116 -5.01 20.33 19.17
C SER A 116 -5.92 19.65 18.13
N HIS A 117 -6.47 20.43 17.20
CA HIS A 117 -7.41 19.97 16.18
C HIS A 117 -6.94 20.15 14.74
N PHE A 118 -5.84 20.87 14.49
CA PHE A 118 -5.46 21.28 13.13
C PHE A 118 -4.11 20.71 12.77
N PHE A 119 -4.08 19.95 11.69
CA PHE A 119 -2.91 19.19 11.26
C PHE A 119 -2.54 19.57 9.83
N LEU A 120 -1.24 19.79 9.61
CA LEU A 120 -0.64 20.05 8.32
C LEU A 120 0.36 18.93 8.01
N LYS A 121 0.24 18.33 6.84
CA LYS A 121 1.11 17.26 6.38
C LYS A 121 1.43 17.48 4.90
N GLY A 122 2.66 17.24 4.50
CA GLY A 122 3.03 17.41 3.11
C GLY A 122 4.44 16.97 2.79
N TYR A 123 4.74 16.95 1.50
CA TYR A 123 6.08 16.71 1.02
C TYR A 123 6.35 17.44 -0.28
N MET A 124 7.64 17.65 -0.56
CA MET A 124 8.16 18.07 -1.85
C MET A 124 9.16 17.02 -2.31
N ALA A 125 9.18 16.75 -3.61
CA ALA A 125 10.11 15.83 -4.25
C ALA A 125 10.60 16.38 -5.58
N TYR A 126 11.85 16.10 -5.92
CA TYR A 126 12.46 16.50 -7.18
C TYR A 126 13.06 15.28 -7.88
N GLY A 127 12.63 15.04 -9.12
CA GLY A 127 13.19 14.03 -10.00
C GLY A 127 14.29 14.62 -10.87
N PHE A 128 15.47 14.00 -10.87
CA PHE A 128 16.64 14.53 -11.56
C PHE A 128 16.67 14.18 -13.06
N LYS A 129 15.91 13.18 -13.51
CA LYS A 129 15.81 12.82 -14.94
C LYS A 129 14.70 13.58 -15.64
N ASP A 130 13.56 13.80 -14.97
CA ASP A 130 12.43 14.52 -15.54
C ASP A 130 12.44 16.03 -15.22
N GLU A 131 13.35 16.48 -14.36
CA GLU A 131 13.53 17.88 -13.95
C GLU A 131 12.25 18.54 -13.41
N LYS A 132 11.34 17.74 -12.85
CA LYS A 132 10.04 18.20 -12.34
C LYS A 132 9.95 18.14 -10.81
N LEU A 133 9.50 19.25 -10.23
CA LEU A 133 9.08 19.35 -8.85
C LEU A 133 7.69 18.71 -8.66
N LYS A 134 7.57 17.87 -7.63
CA LYS A 134 6.37 17.13 -7.25
C LYS A 134 6.08 17.41 -5.79
N TYR A 135 4.82 17.42 -5.41
CA TYR A 135 4.46 17.84 -4.06
C TYR A 135 3.08 17.35 -3.66
N ARG A 136 2.86 17.27 -2.36
CA ARG A 136 1.57 16.97 -1.74
C ARG A 136 1.40 17.84 -0.51
N GLY A 137 0.22 18.42 -0.36
CA GLY A 137 -0.21 19.12 0.84
C GLY A 137 -1.53 18.56 1.34
N GLU A 138 -1.66 18.44 2.65
CA GLU A 138 -2.83 17.94 3.34
C GLU A 138 -3.06 18.81 4.59
N ALA A 139 -4.23 19.43 4.65
CA ALA A 139 -4.70 20.17 5.81
C ALA A 139 -5.92 19.46 6.39
N THR A 140 -5.81 19.04 7.65
CA THR A 140 -6.81 18.21 8.32
C THR A 140 -7.30 18.89 9.59
N TRP A 141 -8.62 19.04 9.70
CA TRP A 141 -9.29 19.41 10.94
C TRP A 141 -9.86 18.14 11.60
N SER A 142 -9.36 17.79 12.78
CA SER A 142 -9.90 16.72 13.60
C SER A 142 -10.95 17.27 14.55
N PHE A 143 -12.16 16.72 14.50
CA PHE A 143 -13.21 17.04 15.47
C PHE A 143 -13.03 16.32 16.80
N ASN A 144 -12.17 15.29 16.83
CA ASN A 144 -11.76 14.62 18.06
C ASN A 144 -10.54 15.31 18.65
N ASN A 145 -10.13 14.88 19.85
CA ASN A 145 -8.90 15.30 20.51
C ASN A 145 -7.85 14.18 20.40
N PRO A 146 -7.16 14.02 19.25
CA PRO A 146 -6.03 13.10 19.15
C PRO A 146 -4.91 13.52 20.12
N LEU A 147 -4.08 12.57 20.53
CA LEU A 147 -2.99 12.79 21.48
C LEU A 147 -1.70 13.27 20.81
N TYR A 148 -1.40 12.77 19.62
CA TYR A 148 -0.18 13.05 18.88
C TYR A 148 -0.42 13.41 17.41
N HIS A 149 -1.27 12.66 16.70
CA HIS A 149 -1.52 12.85 15.26
C HIS A 149 -2.96 12.55 14.82
N GLU A 150 -3.31 13.00 13.62
CA GLU A 150 -4.66 13.00 13.06
C GLU A 150 -5.25 11.61 12.76
N GLU A 151 -4.43 10.57 12.64
CA GLU A 151 -4.85 9.21 12.25
C GLU A 151 -5.09 8.29 13.48
N GLU A 152 -5.21 8.88 14.67
CA GLU A 152 -5.53 8.16 15.91
C GLU A 152 -6.97 7.66 15.95
N PHE A 153 -7.14 6.43 16.48
CA PHE A 153 -8.46 5.85 16.61
C PHE A 153 -9.20 6.42 17.83
N PRO A 154 -10.48 6.83 17.71
CA PRO A 154 -11.28 6.89 16.50
C PRO A 154 -11.01 8.16 15.66
N ILE A 155 -11.02 8.02 14.34
CA ILE A 155 -10.88 9.15 13.41
C ILE A 155 -12.21 9.90 13.28
N ASN A 156 -12.16 11.23 13.25
CA ASN A 156 -13.27 12.09 12.84
C ASN A 156 -12.70 13.38 12.24
N ASN A 157 -12.38 13.33 10.95
CA ASN A 157 -11.54 14.31 10.29
C ASN A 157 -12.19 14.87 9.03
N LEU A 158 -11.98 16.16 8.80
CA LEU A 158 -12.20 16.82 7.53
C LEU A 158 -10.85 17.23 6.96
N SER A 159 -10.49 16.70 5.79
CA SER A 159 -9.19 16.90 5.15
C SER A 159 -9.33 17.53 3.78
N VAL A 160 -8.48 18.50 3.47
CA VAL A 160 -8.27 19.04 2.12
C VAL A 160 -6.90 18.58 1.66
N ILE A 161 -6.84 17.91 0.51
CA ILE A 161 -5.62 17.31 -0.02
C ILE A 161 -5.40 17.84 -1.42
N TYR A 162 -4.16 18.21 -1.71
CA TYR A 162 -3.71 18.54 -3.05
C TYR A 162 -2.42 17.77 -3.33
N GLU A 163 -2.38 17.03 -4.43
CA GLU A 163 -1.24 16.22 -4.82
C GLU A 163 -0.93 16.43 -6.29
N ASN A 164 0.34 16.64 -6.61
CA ASN A 164 0.87 16.63 -7.96
C ASN A 164 2.15 15.77 -7.95
N ASP A 165 2.02 14.52 -8.39
CA ASP A 165 3.09 13.53 -8.35
C ASP A 165 2.95 12.50 -9.49
N VAL A 166 3.99 11.70 -9.67
CA VAL A 166 3.93 10.51 -10.52
C VAL A 166 3.13 9.44 -9.78
N TYR A 167 2.18 8.85 -10.51
CA TYR A 167 1.30 7.81 -10.04
C TYR A 167 1.51 6.52 -10.84
N PRO A 168 1.75 5.41 -10.13
CA PRO A 168 1.59 4.05 -10.62
C PRO A 168 0.25 3.72 -11.26
N PHE A 169 0.15 3.75 -12.59
CA PHE A 169 -1.11 3.41 -13.21
C PHE A 169 -1.37 1.90 -13.10
N ALA A 170 -2.59 1.51 -12.70
CA ALA A 170 -3.03 0.13 -12.49
C ALA A 170 -2.32 -0.70 -11.38
N GLU A 171 -1.24 -0.21 -10.77
CA GLU A 171 -0.61 -0.92 -9.65
C GLU A 171 -1.17 -0.50 -8.29
N LEU A 172 -1.32 0.80 -8.07
CA LEU A 172 -1.87 1.29 -6.80
C LEU A 172 -3.37 1.49 -6.92
N HIS A 173 -4.10 1.29 -5.83
CA HIS A 173 -5.47 1.77 -5.74
C HIS A 173 -5.46 3.31 -5.91
N PRO A 174 -6.42 3.94 -6.63
CA PRO A 174 -6.46 5.40 -6.86
C PRO A 174 -6.39 6.27 -5.60
N ARG A 175 -6.69 5.69 -4.44
CA ARG A 175 -6.66 6.34 -3.12
C ARG A 175 -5.45 5.95 -2.23
N ALA A 176 -4.58 5.04 -2.69
CA ALA A 176 -3.38 4.70 -1.94
C ALA A 176 -2.37 5.86 -2.01
N THR A 177 -1.78 6.20 -0.86
CA THR A 177 -0.71 7.19 -0.77
C THR A 177 0.57 6.66 -1.41
N ASN A 178 1.29 7.49 -2.16
CA ASN A 178 2.60 7.16 -2.75
C ASN A 178 3.74 7.21 -1.70
N ASP A 179 3.51 6.56 -0.56
CA ASP A 179 4.29 6.73 0.68
C ASP A 179 5.17 5.53 1.03
N ALA A 180 5.03 4.41 0.32
CA ALA A 180 5.85 3.24 0.60
C ALA A 180 7.07 3.22 -0.32
N VAL A 181 8.21 3.24 0.33
CA VAL A 181 9.57 3.46 -0.20
C VAL A 181 10.02 2.37 -1.13
N LEU A 182 9.53 1.17 -0.84
CA LEU A 182 9.79 0.01 -1.65
C LEU A 182 8.99 0.06 -2.96
N TYR A 183 7.86 0.80 -3.05
CA TYR A 183 7.12 0.96 -4.31
C TYR A 183 7.85 1.87 -5.29
N THR A 184 8.55 2.90 -4.81
CA THR A 184 9.22 3.88 -5.68
C THR A 184 10.43 3.27 -6.39
N TYR A 185 11.18 2.41 -5.71
CA TYR A 185 12.36 1.72 -6.29
C TYR A 185 12.02 0.64 -7.32
N LYS A 186 10.74 0.25 -7.43
CA LYS A 186 10.33 -1.04 -8.01
C LYS A 186 8.98 -0.93 -8.72
N HIS A 187 8.81 0.14 -9.51
CA HIS A 187 7.67 0.24 -10.41
C HIS A 187 7.74 -0.80 -11.55
N SER A 188 6.59 -1.35 -11.99
CA SER A 188 6.56 -2.02 -13.29
C SER A 188 6.92 -0.98 -14.35
N GLU A 189 7.80 -1.39 -15.25
CA GLU A 189 8.14 -0.57 -16.40
C GLU A 189 6.90 -0.44 -17.30
N GLY A 190 6.67 0.78 -17.83
CA GLY A 190 5.66 1.04 -18.84
C GLY A 190 4.22 1.26 -18.34
N ALA A 191 4.00 1.71 -17.11
CA ALA A 191 2.67 2.09 -16.63
C ALA A 191 2.68 3.25 -15.63
N THR A 192 3.33 4.35 -15.98
CA THR A 192 3.38 5.54 -15.12
C THR A 192 2.59 6.69 -15.74
N ALA A 193 1.93 7.48 -14.89
CA ALA A 193 1.27 8.72 -15.28
C ALA A 193 1.62 9.85 -14.32
N TYR A 194 1.54 11.09 -14.77
CA TYR A 194 1.45 12.21 -13.84
C TYR A 194 0.00 12.35 -13.42
N ARG A 195 -0.20 12.59 -12.12
CA ARG A 195 -1.53 12.78 -11.56
C ARG A 195 -1.52 14.03 -10.71
N ASN A 196 -2.41 14.94 -11.06
CA ASN A 196 -2.79 16.06 -10.22
C ASN A 196 -4.20 15.77 -9.67
N PHE A 197 -4.41 15.91 -8.37
CA PHE A 197 -5.77 15.93 -7.82
C PHE A 197 -5.93 16.86 -6.63
N THR A 198 -7.15 17.36 -6.50
CA THR A 198 -7.64 18.04 -5.30
C THR A 198 -8.77 17.20 -4.72
N GLU A 199 -8.68 16.86 -3.43
CA GLU A 199 -9.69 16.06 -2.72
C GLU A 199 -10.12 16.78 -1.44
N LEU A 200 -11.43 16.91 -1.26
CA LEU A 200 -12.05 17.16 0.04
C LEU A 200 -12.56 15.82 0.58
N ARG A 201 -12.10 15.42 1.76
CA ARG A 201 -12.42 14.14 2.38
C ARG A 201 -12.97 14.34 3.79
N TYR A 202 -14.08 13.69 4.09
CA TYR A 202 -14.59 13.51 5.44
C TYR A 202 -14.46 12.03 5.83
N GLU A 203 -13.87 11.74 6.99
CA GLU A 203 -13.73 10.38 7.51
C GLU A 203 -14.18 10.32 8.96
N LYS A 204 -15.00 9.33 9.30
CA LYS A 204 -15.48 9.09 10.65
C LYS A 204 -15.46 7.60 10.97
N GLU A 205 -14.78 7.25 12.06
CA GLU A 205 -14.77 5.92 12.64
C GLU A 205 -15.58 5.90 13.93
N THR A 206 -16.22 4.77 14.18
CA THR A 206 -17.03 4.54 15.38
C THR A 206 -16.40 3.43 16.22
N LEU A 207 -16.62 3.47 17.53
CA LEU A 207 -16.08 2.48 18.47
C LEU A 207 -16.59 1.05 18.23
N TRP A 208 -17.76 0.90 17.60
CA TRP A 208 -18.36 -0.38 17.26
C TRP A 208 -17.91 -0.93 15.89
N GLY A 209 -16.95 -0.25 15.23
CA GLY A 209 -16.22 -0.79 14.08
C GLY A 209 -16.70 -0.34 12.71
N LEU A 210 -17.71 0.55 12.62
CA LEU A 210 -18.09 1.19 11.37
C LEU A 210 -17.19 2.40 11.10
N ALA A 211 -16.64 2.47 9.90
CA ALA A 211 -15.96 3.62 9.33
C ALA A 211 -16.72 4.09 8.08
N CYS A 212 -16.99 5.38 8.02
CA CYS A 212 -17.60 6.05 6.87
C CYS A 212 -16.62 7.09 6.35
N GLN A 213 -16.37 7.06 5.05
CA GLN A 213 -15.55 8.03 4.35
C GLN A 213 -16.37 8.58 3.18
N ALA A 214 -16.44 9.89 3.04
CA ALA A 214 -17.04 10.57 1.90
C ALA A 214 -16.01 11.53 1.29
N TRP A 215 -16.00 11.65 -0.03
CA TRP A 215 -15.05 12.55 -0.69
C TRP A 215 -15.63 13.17 -1.95
N VAL A 216 -15.07 14.34 -2.29
CA VAL A 216 -15.22 15.00 -3.58
C VAL A 216 -13.80 15.22 -4.11
N ARG A 217 -13.55 14.76 -5.33
CA ARG A 217 -12.22 14.78 -5.94
C ARG A 217 -12.30 15.31 -7.37
N THR A 218 -11.39 16.19 -7.73
CA THR A 218 -11.08 16.50 -9.13
C THR A 218 -9.69 15.99 -9.44
N SER A 219 -9.51 15.29 -10.56
CA SER A 219 -8.23 14.74 -10.96
C SER A 219 -7.94 15.01 -12.44
N THR A 220 -6.68 15.33 -12.72
CA THR A 220 -6.12 15.38 -14.06
C THR A 220 -5.03 14.31 -14.14
N ILE A 221 -5.16 13.40 -15.09
CA ILE A 221 -4.17 12.38 -15.40
C ILE A 221 -3.51 12.77 -16.71
N GLU A 222 -2.18 12.78 -16.74
CA GLU A 222 -1.38 12.98 -17.94
C GLU A 222 -0.56 11.70 -18.20
N PRO A 223 -0.52 11.23 -19.45
CA PRO A 223 0.22 10.01 -19.79
C PRO A 223 1.72 10.22 -19.53
N GLY A 224 2.34 9.24 -18.88
CA GLY A 224 3.77 9.20 -18.63
C GLY A 224 4.44 8.22 -19.57
N GLU A 225 4.96 7.13 -19.00
CA GLU A 225 5.66 6.10 -19.75
C GLU A 225 4.79 4.85 -19.95
N GLY A 226 4.82 4.32 -21.18
CA GLY A 226 4.22 3.04 -21.56
C GLY A 226 2.78 3.09 -22.05
N PHE A 227 2.14 4.26 -22.01
CA PHE A 227 0.89 4.50 -22.73
C PHE A 227 0.74 5.97 -23.14
N SER A 228 -0.13 6.20 -24.11
CA SER A 228 -0.51 7.54 -24.58
C SER A 228 -2.02 7.61 -24.76
N PHE A 229 -2.58 8.81 -24.66
CA PHE A 229 -3.99 9.03 -24.89
C PHE A 229 -4.22 9.37 -26.36
N MET A 230 -4.37 8.34 -27.19
CA MET A 230 -4.62 8.47 -28.62
C MET A 230 -6.03 8.00 -28.95
N THR A 231 -6.77 8.77 -29.74
CA THR A 231 -8.09 8.38 -30.30
C THR A 231 -8.00 8.20 -31.80
N LEU A 232 -8.79 7.28 -32.37
CA LEU A 232 -8.94 7.14 -33.82
C LEU A 232 -10.05 8.08 -34.29
N LYS A 233 -9.80 8.89 -35.32
CA LYS A 233 -10.82 9.76 -35.93
C LYS A 233 -10.97 9.42 -37.41
N GLY A 234 -12.20 9.29 -37.91
CA GLY A 234 -12.60 9.20 -39.34
C GLY A 234 -11.68 8.35 -40.22
N ASP A 235 -10.60 8.95 -40.71
CA ASP A 235 -9.59 8.36 -41.59
C ASP A 235 -8.51 7.52 -40.86
N ASN A 236 -8.79 7.03 -39.64
CA ASN A 236 -7.83 6.31 -38.78
C ASN A 236 -6.60 7.15 -38.35
N GLU A 237 -6.67 8.46 -38.48
CA GLU A 237 -5.61 9.35 -38.00
C GLU A 237 -5.61 9.41 -36.46
N PRO A 238 -4.46 9.14 -35.80
CA PRO A 238 -4.35 9.17 -34.36
C PRO A 238 -4.33 10.63 -33.87
N VAL A 239 -5.34 11.01 -33.10
CA VAL A 239 -5.37 12.30 -32.40
C VAL A 239 -4.83 12.10 -30.99
N LEU A 240 -3.76 12.83 -30.66
CA LEU A 240 -3.14 12.82 -29.33
C LEU A 240 -3.86 13.78 -28.38
N HIS A 241 -4.21 13.29 -27.20
CA HIS A 241 -4.75 14.05 -26.09
C HIS A 241 -3.68 14.20 -25.00
N SER A 242 -3.57 15.39 -24.42
CA SER A 242 -2.58 15.69 -23.38
C SER A 242 -3.01 15.20 -22.00
N ASP A 243 -4.32 15.21 -21.72
CA ASP A 243 -4.85 14.97 -20.38
C ASP A 243 -6.20 14.27 -20.38
N LEU A 244 -6.51 13.65 -19.23
CA LEU A 244 -7.82 13.14 -18.88
C LEU A 244 -8.26 13.78 -17.56
N LYS A 245 -9.39 14.49 -17.58
CA LYS A 245 -9.95 15.16 -16.39
C LYS A 245 -11.19 14.44 -15.88
N THR A 246 -11.23 14.16 -14.58
CA THR A 246 -12.36 13.56 -13.89
C THR A 246 -12.79 14.41 -12.69
N GLY A 247 -14.11 14.50 -12.49
CA GLY A 247 -14.74 15.08 -11.31
C GLY A 247 -15.60 14.01 -10.65
N GLU A 248 -15.24 13.61 -9.43
CA GLU A 248 -15.75 12.42 -8.77
C GLU A 248 -16.29 12.75 -7.39
N VAL A 249 -17.38 12.07 -7.04
CA VAL A 249 -17.92 12.03 -5.68
C VAL A 249 -18.00 10.57 -5.26
N GLY A 250 -17.64 10.27 -4.02
CA GLY A 250 -17.71 8.90 -3.55
C GLY A 250 -17.95 8.76 -2.05
N VAL A 251 -18.39 7.56 -1.70
CA VAL A 251 -18.65 7.12 -0.33
C VAL A 251 -18.07 5.72 -0.15
N LEU A 252 -17.41 5.50 0.97
CA LEU A 252 -16.88 4.21 1.39
C LEU A 252 -17.38 3.90 2.79
N LEU A 253 -17.95 2.72 2.93
CA LEU A 253 -18.36 2.14 4.20
C LEU A 253 -17.48 0.93 4.48
N ARG A 254 -16.82 0.93 5.62
CA ARG A 254 -16.03 -0.20 6.11
C ARG A 254 -16.57 -0.63 7.46
N TYR A 255 -16.80 -1.93 7.63
CA TYR A 255 -17.27 -2.51 8.88
C TYR A 255 -16.35 -3.63 9.34
N ILE A 256 -15.83 -3.49 10.56
CA ILE A 256 -14.94 -4.46 11.22
C ILE A 256 -15.53 -4.78 12.60
N PRO A 257 -16.14 -5.95 12.81
CA PRO A 257 -16.69 -6.32 14.10
C PRO A 257 -15.63 -6.31 15.20
N SER A 258 -15.86 -5.56 16.28
CA SER A 258 -14.97 -5.52 17.45
C SER A 258 -13.51 -5.22 17.08
N VAL A 259 -13.30 -4.09 16.42
CA VAL A 259 -12.00 -3.63 15.93
C VAL A 259 -11.00 -3.37 17.07
N SER A 260 -9.75 -3.76 16.87
CA SER A 260 -8.64 -3.46 17.78
C SER A 260 -7.44 -2.97 16.98
N TYR A 261 -6.82 -1.88 17.42
CA TYR A 261 -5.64 -1.33 16.77
C TYR A 261 -4.44 -1.40 17.72
N PHE A 262 -3.28 -1.75 17.15
CA PHE A 262 -2.00 -1.44 17.76
C PHE A 262 -1.57 -0.06 17.23
N GLN A 263 -1.50 0.92 18.13
CA GLN A 263 -1.09 2.28 17.81
C GLN A 263 0.29 2.54 18.40
N TYR A 264 1.23 2.91 17.54
CA TYR A 264 2.59 3.23 17.93
C TYR A 264 3.10 4.42 17.13
N ARG A 265 3.36 5.54 17.82
CA ARG A 265 3.65 6.85 17.21
C ARG A 265 2.62 7.19 16.14
N ARG A 266 3.07 7.46 14.90
CA ARG A 266 2.23 7.74 13.73
C ARG A 266 1.76 6.49 12.97
N LYS A 267 2.10 5.29 13.45
CA LYS A 267 1.70 4.02 12.81
C LYS A 267 0.52 3.40 13.54
N ARG A 268 -0.44 2.92 12.74
CA ARG A 268 -1.62 2.21 13.21
C ARG A 268 -1.71 0.89 12.47
N GLU A 269 -1.67 -0.22 13.20
CA GLU A 269 -1.83 -1.55 12.66
C GLU A 269 -3.10 -2.20 13.20
N LEU A 270 -3.85 -2.82 12.29
CA LEU A 270 -5.10 -3.48 12.64
C LEU A 270 -4.81 -4.89 13.18
N LEU A 271 -5.19 -5.12 14.44
CA LEU A 271 -5.09 -6.44 15.09
C LEU A 271 -6.37 -7.24 14.82
N THR A 272 -6.55 -7.68 13.58
CA THR A 272 -7.69 -8.54 13.23
C THR A 272 -7.30 -10.02 13.29
N TYR A 273 -7.83 -10.72 14.29
CA TYR A 273 -7.84 -12.18 14.35
C TYR A 273 -9.30 -12.66 14.30
N GLY A 274 -9.61 -13.54 13.34
CA GLY A 274 -10.90 -14.25 13.25
C GLY A 274 -12.13 -13.36 13.08
N LYS A 275 -11.98 -12.19 12.44
CA LYS A 275 -13.09 -11.28 12.16
C LYS A 275 -13.05 -10.83 10.70
N PRO A 276 -14.21 -10.74 10.03
CA PRO A 276 -14.29 -10.23 8.67
C PRO A 276 -14.14 -8.71 8.62
N ILE A 277 -13.54 -8.23 7.54
CA ILE A 277 -13.51 -6.83 7.14
C ILE A 277 -14.40 -6.72 5.91
N PHE A 278 -15.50 -5.99 6.05
CA PHE A 278 -16.38 -5.67 4.93
C PHE A 278 -16.08 -4.25 4.46
N THR A 279 -15.86 -4.06 3.17
CA THR A 279 -15.70 -2.73 2.58
C THR A 279 -16.60 -2.61 1.36
N VAL A 280 -17.38 -1.54 1.29
CA VAL A 280 -18.21 -1.17 0.14
C VAL A 280 -17.85 0.25 -0.23
N SER A 281 -17.51 0.47 -1.49
CA SER A 281 -17.20 1.78 -2.05
C SER A 281 -18.11 2.04 -3.25
N TYR A 282 -18.69 3.21 -3.30
CA TYR A 282 -19.43 3.72 -4.45
C TYR A 282 -18.82 5.06 -4.86
N THR A 283 -18.47 5.19 -6.13
CA THR A 283 -17.91 6.41 -6.72
C THR A 283 -18.69 6.73 -7.98
N THR A 284 -19.07 7.98 -8.16
CA THR A 284 -19.66 8.48 -9.40
C THR A 284 -18.79 9.59 -9.97
N GLY A 285 -18.44 9.45 -11.24
CA GLY A 285 -17.87 10.51 -12.06
C GLY A 285 -18.99 11.27 -12.76
N LEU A 286 -18.96 12.60 -12.65
CA LEU A 286 -19.97 13.48 -13.22
C LEU A 286 -19.37 14.29 -14.38
N ASN A 287 -20.10 14.37 -15.48
CA ASN A 287 -19.71 15.24 -16.60
C ASN A 287 -19.91 16.71 -16.23
N ASP A 288 -19.00 17.58 -16.68
CA ASP A 288 -18.98 19.03 -16.43
C ASP A 288 -18.87 19.45 -14.94
N PHE A 289 -18.75 18.49 -14.02
CA PHE A 289 -18.50 18.75 -12.60
C PHE A 289 -17.00 18.94 -12.34
N LEU A 290 -16.61 20.11 -11.81
CA LEU A 290 -15.20 20.46 -11.55
C LEU A 290 -14.26 20.30 -12.76
N GLY A 291 -14.79 20.38 -13.98
CA GLY A 291 -14.03 20.18 -15.22
C GLY A 291 -13.83 18.71 -15.63
N GLY A 292 -14.56 17.78 -15.00
CA GLY A 292 -14.63 16.38 -15.40
C GLY A 292 -15.28 16.22 -16.77
N ARG A 293 -14.70 15.36 -17.62
CA ARG A 293 -15.18 15.13 -19.01
C ARG A 293 -15.88 13.79 -19.21
N VAL A 294 -15.98 12.98 -18.16
CA VAL A 294 -16.44 11.58 -18.26
C VAL A 294 -17.41 11.27 -17.14
N SER A 295 -18.58 10.76 -17.51
CA SER A 295 -19.56 10.25 -16.55
C SER A 295 -19.42 8.75 -16.37
N TYR A 296 -19.40 8.30 -15.12
CA TYR A 296 -19.39 6.87 -14.79
C TYR A 296 -19.85 6.60 -13.37
N GLU A 297 -20.09 5.32 -13.10
CA GLU A 297 -20.36 4.82 -11.76
C GLU A 297 -19.44 3.63 -11.49
N ARG A 298 -18.90 3.54 -10.29
CA ARG A 298 -18.04 2.45 -9.85
C ARG A 298 -18.54 1.95 -8.50
N VAL A 299 -18.72 0.63 -8.41
CA VAL A 299 -19.01 -0.07 -7.16
C VAL A 299 -17.87 -1.06 -6.92
N GLU A 300 -17.34 -1.04 -5.71
CA GLU A 300 -16.32 -1.97 -5.25
C GLU A 300 -16.78 -2.58 -3.92
N VAL A 301 -16.78 -3.90 -3.84
CA VAL A 301 -17.11 -4.66 -2.64
C VAL A 301 -15.94 -5.58 -2.34
N SER A 302 -15.42 -5.50 -1.12
CA SER A 302 -14.31 -6.34 -0.65
C SER A 302 -14.70 -7.01 0.67
N VAL A 303 -14.43 -8.30 0.77
CA VAL A 303 -14.57 -9.08 2.00
C VAL A 303 -13.23 -9.73 2.29
N GLN A 304 -12.70 -9.51 3.48
CA GLN A 304 -11.41 -10.07 3.89
C GLN A 304 -11.55 -10.73 5.26
N GLU A 305 -11.00 -11.93 5.42
CA GLU A 305 -11.08 -12.68 6.66
C GLU A 305 -9.76 -13.43 6.89
N ARG A 306 -9.37 -13.53 8.16
CA ARG A 306 -8.23 -14.34 8.58
C ARG A 306 -8.72 -15.47 9.48
N PHE A 307 -8.75 -16.67 8.93
CA PHE A 307 -9.05 -17.89 9.66
C PHE A 307 -7.78 -18.44 10.34
N VAL A 308 -7.89 -18.80 11.61
CA VAL A 308 -6.83 -19.49 12.35
C VAL A 308 -7.19 -20.97 12.43
N ILE A 309 -6.31 -21.83 11.94
CA ILE A 309 -6.51 -23.29 11.91
C ILE A 309 -5.73 -23.88 13.09
N GLY A 310 -6.27 -23.71 14.30
CA GLY A 310 -5.62 -24.11 15.55
C GLY A 310 -4.14 -23.71 15.59
N ASP A 311 -3.30 -24.67 15.97
CA ASP A 311 -1.85 -24.49 16.03
C ASP A 311 -1.14 -24.63 14.68
N TYR A 312 -1.82 -25.18 13.66
CA TYR A 312 -1.20 -25.54 12.39
C TYR A 312 -0.85 -24.32 11.55
N GLY A 313 -1.68 -23.28 11.56
CA GLY A 313 -1.41 -22.09 10.77
C GLY A 313 -2.60 -21.16 10.64
N ARG A 314 -2.49 -20.27 9.67
CA ARG A 314 -3.50 -19.24 9.38
C ARG A 314 -3.75 -19.14 7.88
N PHE A 315 -5.00 -18.88 7.54
CA PHE A 315 -5.49 -18.73 6.19
C PHE A 315 -6.08 -17.33 6.04
N ASN A 316 -5.49 -16.51 5.18
CA ASN A 316 -6.05 -15.21 4.84
C ASN A 316 -6.78 -15.35 3.51
N VAL A 317 -8.05 -14.96 3.49
CA VAL A 317 -8.88 -14.94 2.29
C VAL A 317 -9.33 -13.51 2.06
N SER A 318 -9.25 -13.06 0.82
CA SER A 318 -9.86 -11.81 0.39
C SER A 318 -10.55 -12.03 -0.95
N ALA A 319 -11.78 -11.56 -1.05
CA ALA A 319 -12.57 -11.57 -2.26
C ALA A 319 -12.99 -10.14 -2.58
N ASP A 320 -12.73 -9.69 -3.81
CA ASP A 320 -13.19 -8.41 -4.30
C ASP A 320 -14.08 -8.60 -5.52
N VAL A 321 -15.13 -7.79 -5.57
CA VAL A 321 -16.02 -7.65 -6.72
C VAL A 321 -16.07 -6.17 -7.06
N GLN A 322 -15.73 -5.84 -8.30
CA GLN A 322 -15.72 -4.48 -8.79
C GLN A 322 -16.48 -4.40 -10.09
N ARG A 323 -17.24 -3.32 -10.26
CA ARG A 323 -17.96 -3.04 -11.49
C ARG A 323 -17.98 -1.55 -11.77
N VAL A 324 -17.80 -1.23 -13.05
CA VAL A 324 -17.89 0.13 -13.55
C VAL A 324 -18.92 0.20 -14.68
N TRP A 325 -19.75 1.23 -14.65
CA TRP A 325 -20.75 1.54 -15.67
C TRP A 325 -20.41 2.88 -16.32
N GLY A 326 -20.68 2.99 -17.62
CA GLY A 326 -20.35 4.15 -18.44
C GLY A 326 -19.63 3.76 -19.72
N LEU A 327 -19.48 4.72 -20.63
CA LEU A 327 -18.59 4.66 -21.78
C LEU A 327 -17.26 5.26 -21.34
N LEU A 328 -16.23 4.42 -21.15
CA LEU A 328 -15.03 4.81 -20.44
C LEU A 328 -13.76 4.59 -21.25
N PRO A 329 -12.84 5.57 -21.27
CA PRO A 329 -11.50 5.33 -21.76
C PRO A 329 -10.75 4.38 -20.82
N PHE A 330 -9.77 3.66 -21.36
CA PHE A 330 -9.02 2.65 -20.61
C PHE A 330 -8.47 3.10 -19.25
N PRO A 331 -8.05 4.38 -19.04
CA PRO A 331 -7.53 4.80 -17.74
C PRO A 331 -8.55 4.72 -16.58
N LEU A 332 -9.85 4.68 -16.90
CA LEU A 332 -10.93 4.62 -15.91
C LEU A 332 -11.55 3.22 -15.78
N LEU A 333 -11.07 2.26 -16.57
CA LEU A 333 -11.48 0.86 -16.49
C LEU A 333 -10.79 0.16 -15.31
N LEU A 334 -11.24 -1.06 -15.02
CA LEU A 334 -10.74 -1.87 -13.91
C LEU A 334 -9.52 -2.67 -14.34
N TYR A 335 -8.49 -2.62 -13.50
CA TYR A 335 -7.29 -3.44 -13.58
C TYR A 335 -7.11 -4.15 -12.24
N PRO A 336 -6.65 -5.42 -12.22
CA PRO A 336 -6.29 -6.03 -10.96
C PRO A 336 -5.19 -5.20 -10.30
N ASN A 337 -5.05 -5.28 -8.98
CA ASN A 337 -3.89 -4.70 -8.32
C ASN A 337 -2.64 -5.48 -8.76
N GLN A 338 -1.86 -4.96 -9.70
CA GLN A 338 -0.73 -5.65 -10.34
C GLN A 338 0.59 -5.02 -9.87
N HIS A 339 1.53 -5.83 -9.39
CA HIS A 339 2.87 -5.37 -9.02
C HIS A 339 3.92 -6.33 -9.57
N SER A 340 4.69 -5.98 -10.58
CA SER A 340 5.67 -6.91 -11.15
C SER A 340 6.97 -7.04 -10.33
N LYS A 341 7.24 -6.10 -9.41
CA LYS A 341 8.46 -6.04 -8.59
C LYS A 341 8.12 -5.92 -7.09
N ASN A 342 9.10 -6.07 -6.19
CA ASN A 342 8.89 -6.00 -4.72
C ASN A 342 8.47 -4.57 -4.29
N PRO A 343 7.89 -4.29 -3.11
CA PRO A 343 7.68 -5.16 -1.95
C PRO A 343 6.59 -6.19 -2.20
N ILE A 344 6.48 -7.13 -1.27
CA ILE A 344 5.46 -8.17 -1.33
C ILE A 344 4.19 -7.63 -0.66
N GLU A 345 3.24 -7.15 -1.45
CA GLU A 345 1.90 -6.78 -0.99
C GLU A 345 0.90 -7.95 -1.06
N ASN A 346 0.17 -8.19 0.03
CA ASN A 346 -0.75 -9.33 0.10
C ASN A 346 -1.87 -9.27 -0.96
N SER A 347 -2.28 -8.08 -1.40
CA SER A 347 -3.35 -7.83 -2.38
C SER A 347 -2.93 -7.86 -3.86
N ALA A 348 -1.63 -7.84 -4.14
CA ALA A 348 -1.09 -7.70 -5.49
C ALA A 348 -1.18 -8.98 -6.34
N PHE A 349 -1.03 -8.84 -7.65
CA PHE A 349 -0.71 -9.92 -8.60
C PHE A 349 0.71 -9.70 -9.14
N TYR A 350 1.56 -10.73 -9.10
CA TYR A 350 3.00 -10.54 -9.34
C TYR A 350 3.49 -10.95 -10.73
N CYS A 351 2.76 -11.84 -11.40
CA CYS A 351 3.14 -12.33 -12.73
C CYS A 351 2.35 -11.67 -13.87
N THR A 352 1.71 -10.55 -13.56
CA THR A 352 0.99 -9.70 -14.52
C THR A 352 1.73 -8.36 -14.64
N PRO A 353 2.21 -7.98 -15.83
CA PRO A 353 2.61 -6.60 -16.09
C PRO A 353 1.45 -5.65 -15.79
N ALA A 354 1.80 -4.41 -15.45
CA ALA A 354 0.80 -3.36 -15.25
C ALA A 354 -0.03 -3.15 -16.54
N ILE A 355 -1.32 -2.87 -16.37
CA ILE A 355 -2.30 -2.66 -17.44
C ILE A 355 -2.57 -3.92 -18.30
N GLU A 356 -2.14 -5.12 -17.88
CA GLU A 356 -2.28 -6.32 -18.74
C GLU A 356 -3.76 -6.72 -18.95
N PHE A 357 -4.62 -6.62 -17.93
CA PHE A 357 -5.98 -7.13 -18.00
C PHE A 357 -7.01 -6.06 -17.69
N VAL A 358 -7.68 -5.60 -18.75
CA VAL A 358 -8.71 -4.56 -18.69
C VAL A 358 -10.11 -5.17 -18.57
N GLY A 359 -11.01 -4.50 -17.84
CA GLY A 359 -12.42 -4.83 -17.86
C GLY A 359 -13.31 -3.77 -17.20
N ASP A 360 -14.62 -3.94 -17.37
CA ASP A 360 -15.65 -3.19 -16.65
C ASP A 360 -16.23 -3.97 -15.47
N LYS A 361 -16.01 -5.28 -15.43
CA LYS A 361 -16.36 -6.17 -14.31
C LYS A 361 -15.14 -6.97 -13.93
N GLN A 362 -14.85 -7.00 -12.64
CA GLN A 362 -13.72 -7.73 -12.12
C GLN A 362 -14.10 -8.49 -10.85
N TYR A 363 -13.63 -9.72 -10.77
CA TYR A 363 -13.78 -10.60 -9.63
C TYR A 363 -12.39 -11.11 -9.26
N ALA A 364 -11.92 -10.80 -8.07
CA ALA A 364 -10.61 -11.22 -7.58
C ALA A 364 -10.78 -12.06 -6.33
N LEU A 365 -10.09 -13.20 -6.27
CA LEU A 365 -9.99 -14.03 -5.08
C LEU A 365 -8.51 -14.25 -4.78
N ARG A 366 -8.10 -13.90 -3.57
CA ARG A 366 -6.72 -14.08 -3.10
C ARG A 366 -6.73 -14.80 -1.77
N THR A 367 -5.88 -15.80 -1.71
CA THR A 367 -5.79 -16.72 -0.60
C THR A 367 -4.32 -16.93 -0.26
N SER A 368 -3.99 -16.84 1.02
CA SER A 368 -2.66 -17.19 1.52
C SER A 368 -2.75 -18.07 2.75
N PHE A 369 -1.95 -19.13 2.76
CA PHE A 369 -1.76 -20.01 3.89
C PHE A 369 -0.36 -19.79 4.44
N ILE A 370 -0.27 -19.56 5.76
CA ILE A 370 0.99 -19.50 6.49
C ILE A 370 0.96 -20.60 7.55
N GLY A 371 1.85 -21.58 7.41
CA GLY A 371 1.97 -22.70 8.35
C GLY A 371 2.86 -22.33 9.53
N ASN A 372 2.31 -22.34 10.74
CA ASN A 372 3.06 -22.08 11.97
C ASN A 372 3.77 -23.36 12.47
N ARG A 373 3.04 -24.48 12.54
CA ARG A 373 3.53 -25.77 13.04
C ARG A 373 3.20 -26.93 12.09
N TRP A 374 3.28 -26.72 10.78
CA TRP A 374 2.87 -27.73 9.79
C TRP A 374 4.04 -28.56 9.23
N LEU A 375 4.60 -28.29 8.05
CA LEU A 375 5.65 -29.15 7.46
C LEU A 375 7.06 -28.73 7.86
N LEU A 376 7.45 -27.48 7.60
CA LEU A 376 8.81 -26.97 7.85
C LEU A 376 9.16 -26.98 9.33
N TYR A 377 8.17 -26.82 10.22
CA TYR A 377 8.36 -26.90 11.67
C TYR A 377 8.89 -28.27 12.15
N ARG A 378 8.66 -29.34 11.39
CA ARG A 378 9.13 -30.69 11.75
C ARG A 378 10.64 -30.85 11.56
N VAL A 379 11.27 -29.98 10.77
CA VAL A 379 12.71 -30.00 10.54
C VAL A 379 13.41 -29.15 11.63
N PRO A 380 14.34 -29.72 12.42
CA PRO A 380 14.93 -29.02 13.57
C PRO A 380 15.58 -27.67 13.24
N VAL A 381 16.23 -27.56 12.08
CA VAL A 381 16.91 -26.33 11.62
C VAL A 381 15.90 -25.20 11.38
N PHE A 382 14.83 -25.47 10.63
CA PHE A 382 13.78 -24.48 10.33
C PHE A 382 12.98 -24.11 11.56
N ARG A 383 12.75 -25.05 12.47
CA ARG A 383 12.17 -24.76 13.79
C ARG A 383 13.03 -23.78 14.60
N LYS A 384 14.35 -23.96 14.61
CA LYS A 384 15.28 -23.06 15.34
C LYS A 384 15.28 -21.65 14.76
N TRP A 385 15.13 -21.51 13.44
CA TRP A 385 15.04 -20.20 12.78
C TRP A 385 13.65 -19.57 12.82
N GLY A 386 12.62 -20.33 13.25
CA GLY A 386 11.23 -19.87 13.23
C GLY A 386 10.66 -19.75 11.81
N THR A 387 11.24 -20.47 10.84
CA THR A 387 10.80 -20.45 9.44
C THR A 387 9.41 -21.04 9.30
N LYS A 388 8.53 -20.34 8.58
CA LYS A 388 7.15 -20.77 8.32
C LYS A 388 6.95 -20.97 6.82
N GLU A 389 6.17 -21.97 6.43
CA GLU A 389 5.82 -22.13 5.02
C GLU A 389 4.75 -21.11 4.61
N LEU A 390 4.81 -20.72 3.34
CA LEU A 390 3.86 -19.83 2.71
C LEU A 390 3.39 -20.46 1.41
N ILE A 391 2.07 -20.54 1.25
CA ILE A 391 1.45 -20.93 0.00
C ILE A 391 0.43 -19.87 -0.35
N THR A 392 0.46 -19.34 -1.56
CA THR A 392 -0.56 -18.39 -2.02
C THR A 392 -1.24 -18.90 -3.28
N PHE A 393 -2.52 -18.60 -3.39
CA PHE A 393 -3.32 -18.82 -4.58
C PHE A 393 -4.09 -17.54 -4.87
N ARG A 394 -3.98 -17.04 -6.10
CA ARG A 394 -4.66 -15.82 -6.51
C ARG A 394 -5.25 -16.02 -7.89
N THR A 395 -6.49 -15.55 -8.04
CA THR A 395 -7.19 -15.58 -9.31
C THR A 395 -7.95 -14.28 -9.52
N VAL A 396 -8.00 -13.85 -10.77
CA VAL A 396 -8.83 -12.73 -11.18
C VAL A 396 -9.51 -13.05 -12.50
N TYR A 397 -10.80 -12.74 -12.56
CA TYR A 397 -11.59 -12.77 -13.78
C TYR A 397 -12.03 -11.35 -14.10
N SER A 398 -11.70 -10.90 -15.31
CA SER A 398 -12.08 -9.59 -15.82
C SER A 398 -12.90 -9.78 -17.09
N LYS A 399 -13.94 -8.98 -17.28
CA LYS A 399 -14.75 -8.95 -18.51
C LYS A 399 -14.86 -7.51 -18.99
N LEU A 400 -14.75 -7.32 -20.30
CA LEU A 400 -14.95 -6.05 -20.97
C LEU A 400 -16.20 -6.15 -21.87
N GLU A 401 -17.15 -5.22 -21.73
CA GLU A 401 -18.26 -5.08 -22.67
C GLU A 401 -17.79 -4.38 -23.96
N ASN A 402 -18.41 -4.77 -25.09
CA ASN A 402 -18.05 -4.26 -26.42
C ASN A 402 -18.10 -2.72 -26.54
N LYS A 403 -18.97 -2.06 -25.75
CA LYS A 403 -19.08 -0.59 -25.74
C LYS A 403 -17.79 0.11 -25.31
N ASN A 404 -17.00 -0.54 -24.45
CA ASN A 404 -15.75 -0.03 -23.90
C ASN A 404 -14.52 -0.53 -24.70
N MET A 405 -14.73 -1.16 -25.85
CA MET A 405 -13.65 -1.43 -26.79
C MET A 405 -13.40 -0.19 -27.65
N PRO A 406 -12.15 0.28 -27.80
CA PRO A 406 -11.87 1.47 -28.58
C PRO A 406 -12.16 1.23 -30.06
N THR A 407 -13.05 2.05 -30.63
CA THR A 407 -13.39 2.08 -32.04
C THR A 407 -13.34 3.52 -32.56
N SER A 408 -13.32 3.71 -33.88
CA SER A 408 -13.44 5.04 -34.50
C SER A 408 -14.69 5.80 -34.06
N ASP A 409 -15.75 5.07 -33.73
CA ASP A 409 -17.09 5.63 -33.56
C ASP A 409 -17.35 6.12 -32.13
N ASN A 410 -16.64 5.55 -31.14
CA ASN A 410 -16.84 5.90 -29.73
C ASN A 410 -15.80 6.86 -29.16
N GLY A 411 -14.76 7.20 -29.94
CA GLY A 411 -13.75 8.19 -29.55
C GLY A 411 -12.96 7.83 -28.30
N LEU A 412 -12.88 6.54 -27.95
CA LEU A 412 -12.13 6.07 -26.78
C LEU A 412 -10.63 6.01 -27.08
N PHE A 413 -9.82 6.08 -26.01
CA PHE A 413 -8.38 5.90 -26.12
C PHE A 413 -8.02 4.48 -26.54
N ILE A 414 -7.11 4.36 -27.51
CA ILE A 414 -6.55 3.10 -27.99
C ILE A 414 -5.86 2.40 -26.81
N PHE A 415 -6.05 1.09 -26.71
CA PHE A 415 -5.40 0.30 -25.68
C PHE A 415 -3.87 0.24 -25.91
N PRO A 416 -3.06 0.35 -24.85
CA PRO A 416 -1.63 0.06 -24.92
C PRO A 416 -1.36 -1.37 -25.42
N GLU A 417 -0.22 -1.61 -26.05
CA GLU A 417 0.16 -2.94 -26.58
C GLU A 417 0.21 -4.03 -25.49
N THR A 418 0.48 -3.65 -24.25
CA THR A 418 0.49 -4.55 -23.09
C THR A 418 -0.90 -5.01 -22.65
N THR A 419 -1.95 -4.29 -23.06
CA THR A 419 -3.32 -4.55 -22.63
C THR A 419 -3.94 -5.69 -23.41
N THR A 420 -4.54 -6.63 -22.69
CA THR A 420 -5.22 -7.79 -23.24
C THR A 420 -6.61 -7.93 -22.64
N VAL A 421 -7.58 -8.27 -23.49
CA VAL A 421 -8.93 -8.61 -23.04
C VAL A 421 -8.96 -10.08 -22.64
N MET A 422 -9.37 -10.36 -21.40
CA MET A 422 -9.50 -11.73 -20.93
C MET A 422 -10.55 -12.51 -21.75
N LYS A 423 -10.25 -13.78 -22.01
CA LYS A 423 -11.17 -14.73 -22.63
C LYS A 423 -12.08 -15.36 -21.56
N LYS A 424 -12.59 -16.57 -21.80
CA LYS A 424 -13.46 -17.29 -20.84
C LYS A 424 -12.73 -17.81 -19.61
N MET A 425 -11.41 -18.00 -19.67
CA MET A 425 -10.62 -18.55 -18.56
C MET A 425 -10.16 -17.43 -17.62
N PRO A 426 -10.27 -17.56 -16.29
CA PRO A 426 -9.71 -16.56 -15.38
C PRO A 426 -8.17 -16.60 -15.40
N TYR A 427 -7.55 -15.51 -14.98
CA TYR A 427 -6.13 -15.49 -14.68
C TYR A 427 -5.89 -16.17 -13.32
N ILE A 428 -4.84 -16.99 -13.23
CA ILE A 428 -4.45 -17.73 -12.03
C ILE A 428 -2.93 -17.66 -11.86
N GLU A 429 -2.50 -17.28 -10.66
CA GLU A 429 -1.13 -17.42 -10.18
C GLU A 429 -1.11 -18.09 -8.80
N GLY A 430 -0.01 -18.79 -8.52
CA GLY A 430 0.23 -19.37 -7.21
C GLY A 430 1.67 -19.18 -6.81
N SER A 431 1.93 -19.16 -5.50
CA SER A 431 3.28 -19.09 -4.98
C SER A 431 3.52 -20.12 -3.91
N ILE A 432 4.77 -20.55 -3.82
CA ILE A 432 5.29 -21.37 -2.74
C ILE A 432 6.52 -20.64 -2.21
N GLY A 433 6.61 -20.51 -0.90
CA GLY A 433 7.67 -19.78 -0.26
C GLY A 433 7.86 -20.12 1.21
N VAL A 434 8.80 -19.39 1.81
CA VAL A 434 9.12 -19.42 3.22
C VAL A 434 9.14 -18.00 3.76
N VAL A 435 8.55 -17.79 4.92
CA VAL A 435 8.64 -16.53 5.67
C VAL A 435 9.47 -16.76 6.91
N ASN A 436 10.11 -15.69 7.40
CA ASN A 436 10.98 -15.73 8.57
C ASN A 436 12.20 -16.69 8.38
N PHE A 437 12.68 -16.83 7.15
CA PHE A 437 13.91 -17.57 6.88
C PHE A 437 15.09 -16.83 7.53
N MET A 438 15.85 -17.54 8.37
CA MET A 438 16.90 -16.98 9.24
C MET A 438 16.42 -15.90 10.23
N GLY A 439 15.11 -15.76 10.44
CA GLY A 439 14.55 -14.77 11.38
C GLY A 439 14.15 -13.42 10.76
N PHE A 440 14.32 -13.22 9.44
CA PHE A 440 14.06 -11.91 8.83
C PHE A 440 13.73 -11.93 7.33
N PHE A 441 14.02 -13.00 6.58
CA PHE A 441 13.73 -13.03 5.14
C PHE A 441 12.41 -13.73 4.80
N ARG A 442 11.71 -13.19 3.81
CA ARG A 442 10.66 -13.86 3.06
C ARG A 442 11.17 -14.16 1.66
N VAL A 443 11.11 -15.43 1.27
CA VAL A 443 11.46 -15.90 -0.08
C VAL A 443 10.26 -16.62 -0.65
N GLU A 444 9.73 -16.17 -1.78
CA GLU A 444 8.62 -16.84 -2.47
C GLU A 444 8.90 -16.96 -3.97
N TYR A 445 8.56 -18.11 -4.54
CA TYR A 445 8.52 -18.29 -5.99
C TYR A 445 7.07 -18.23 -6.44
N VAL A 446 6.76 -17.26 -7.30
CA VAL A 446 5.43 -17.07 -7.89
C VAL A 446 5.43 -17.64 -9.29
N HIS A 447 4.37 -18.36 -9.65
CA HIS A 447 4.19 -19.00 -10.94
C HIS A 447 2.86 -18.63 -11.57
N ARG A 448 2.89 -18.27 -12.86
CA ARG A 448 1.72 -17.97 -13.69
C ARG A 448 1.22 -19.25 -14.36
N PHE A 449 -0.01 -19.65 -14.08
CA PHE A 449 -0.59 -20.87 -14.64
C PHE A 449 -1.30 -20.63 -15.98
N THR A 450 -1.97 -19.49 -16.11
CA THR A 450 -2.82 -19.16 -17.27
C THR A 450 -2.27 -17.98 -18.08
N TYR A 451 -2.70 -17.80 -19.33
CA TYR A 451 -2.29 -16.67 -20.19
C TYR A 451 -0.76 -16.57 -20.41
N ARG A 452 -0.06 -17.71 -20.38
CA ARG A 452 1.41 -17.79 -20.51
C ARG A 452 1.95 -17.45 -21.90
N ASN A 453 1.07 -17.37 -22.89
CA ASN A 453 1.41 -17.09 -24.29
C ASN A 453 1.22 -15.61 -24.64
N ASN A 454 0.81 -14.75 -23.69
CA ASN A 454 0.76 -13.30 -23.96
C ASN A 454 2.18 -12.77 -24.20
N PRO A 455 2.40 -11.82 -25.12
CA PRO A 455 3.73 -11.35 -25.50
C PRO A 455 4.57 -10.83 -24.33
N HIS A 456 3.92 -10.19 -23.36
CA HIS A 456 4.57 -9.59 -22.18
C HIS A 456 4.38 -10.44 -20.90
N ALA A 457 3.96 -11.70 -21.00
CA ALA A 457 3.67 -12.52 -19.83
C ALA A 457 4.92 -12.86 -19.01
N ILE A 458 4.90 -12.47 -17.73
CA ILE A 458 5.88 -12.94 -16.74
C ILE A 458 5.48 -14.37 -16.34
N ARG A 459 6.30 -15.37 -16.70
CA ARG A 459 5.96 -16.80 -16.45
C ARG A 459 6.13 -17.21 -14.99
N GLY A 460 7.08 -16.61 -14.30
CA GLY A 460 7.34 -16.83 -12.88
C GLY A 460 8.37 -15.84 -12.38
N SER A 461 8.38 -15.60 -11.07
CA SER A 461 9.25 -14.62 -10.44
C SER A 461 9.69 -15.11 -9.07
N LEU A 462 10.99 -15.04 -8.79
CA LEU A 462 11.54 -15.27 -7.45
C LEU A 462 11.57 -13.94 -6.71
N ARG A 463 10.95 -13.89 -5.53
CA ARG A 463 10.78 -12.66 -4.77
C ARG A 463 11.41 -12.81 -3.39
N LEU A 464 12.12 -11.76 -2.99
CA LEU A 464 12.80 -11.62 -1.71
C LEU A 464 12.29 -10.36 -1.04
N ASP A 465 11.87 -10.49 0.20
CA ASP A 465 11.46 -9.38 1.05
C ASP A 465 11.95 -9.55 2.47
N ILE A 466 11.94 -8.45 3.22
CA ILE A 466 12.28 -8.45 4.63
C ILE A 466 10.98 -8.55 5.41
N THR A 467 10.86 -9.60 6.22
CA THR A 467 9.79 -9.74 7.22
C THR A 467 10.17 -8.84 8.38
N ILE A 468 9.47 -7.72 8.54
CA ILE A 468 9.60 -6.82 9.69
C ILE A 468 8.71 -7.33 10.82
#